data_AF-A0A972HCB1-F1
#
_entry.id   AF-A0A972HCB1-F1
#
_cell.length_a   1.000
_cell.length_b   1.000
_cell.length_c   1.000
_cell.angle_alpha   90.00
_cell.angle_beta   90.00
_cell.angle_gamma   90.00
#
_symmetry.space_group_name_H-M   'P 1'
#
loop_
_entity.id
_entity.type
_entity.pdbx_description
1 polymer ?
#
loop_
_entity_poly.entity_id
_entity_poly.type
_entity_poly.pdbx_seq_one_letter_code
_entity_poly.pdbx_strand_id
1 'polypeptide(L)' 'RRLPTFVDETVDLWDEILVSAGRRGLEIAIAPTDLVRLLDATKTAIATP' A
#
# COMPACT_ATOMS: atom_id res chain seq x y z
N ARG A 1 -8.85 -14.43 6.24
CA ARG A 1 -10.00 -13.59 5.83
C ARG A 1 -9.44 -12.31 5.22
N ARG A 2 -9.81 -11.95 3.98
CA ARG A 2 -9.43 -10.64 3.40
C ARG A 2 -10.26 -9.54 4.07
N LEU A 3 -9.65 -8.39 4.29
CA LEU A 3 -10.30 -7.21 4.88
C LEU A 3 -10.44 -6.12 3.82
N PRO A 4 -11.47 -5.26 3.91
CA PRO A 4 -11.49 -4.01 3.16
C PRO A 4 -10.18 -3.26 3.43
N THR A 5 -9.48 -2.91 2.36
CA THR A 5 -8.17 -2.25 2.44
C THR A 5 -8.28 -0.88 1.79
N PHE A 6 -7.79 0.13 2.50
CA PHE A 6 -7.70 1.50 2.00
C PHE A 6 -6.23 1.90 1.98
N VAL A 7 -5.80 2.52 0.90
CA VAL A 7 -4.44 3.04 0.73
C VAL A 7 -4.55 4.53 0.49
N ASP A 8 -3.66 5.31 1.07
CA ASP A 8 -3.66 6.75 0.83
C ASP A 8 -3.39 7.05 -0.65
N GLU A 9 -4.12 7.99 -1.23
CA GLU A 9 -4.00 8.30 -2.65
C GLU A 9 -2.63 8.85 -3.07
N THR A 10 -1.85 9.37 -2.11
CA THR A 10 -0.50 9.87 -2.40
C THR A 10 0.44 8.78 -2.93
N VAL A 11 0.15 7.49 -2.76
CA VAL A 11 1.02 6.41 -3.27
C VAL A 11 1.31 6.51 -4.77
N ASP A 12 0.44 7.16 -5.54
CA ASP A 12 0.65 7.38 -6.98
C ASP A 12 1.80 8.37 -7.30
N LEU A 13 2.34 9.06 -6.30
CA LEU A 13 3.47 9.98 -6.46
C LEU A 13 4.82 9.26 -6.56
N TRP A 14 4.86 7.94 -6.38
CA TRP A 14 6.08 7.13 -6.38
C TRP A 14 5.96 5.92 -7.31
N ASP A 15 7.08 5.56 -7.93
CA ASP A 15 7.16 4.33 -8.75
C ASP A 15 7.15 3.06 -7.87
N GLU A 16 7.64 3.17 -6.63
CA GLU A 16 7.73 2.08 -5.66
C GLU A 16 7.49 2.59 -4.23
N ILE A 17 6.83 1.78 -3.41
CA ILE A 17 6.59 2.04 -1.98
C ILE A 17 7.08 0.89 -1.12
N LEU A 18 7.44 1.19 0.13
CA LEU A 18 7.87 0.20 1.13
C LEU A 18 6.72 -0.11 2.08
N VAL A 19 6.44 -1.41 2.25
CA VAL A 19 5.44 -1.91 3.22
C VAL A 19 6.03 -3.02 4.09
N SER A 20 5.49 -3.16 5.30
CA SER A 20 5.87 -4.24 6.21
C SER A 20 5.63 -5.61 5.58
N ALA A 21 6.65 -6.46 5.59
CA ALA A 21 6.58 -7.82 5.08
C ALA A 21 6.01 -8.84 6.10
N GLY A 22 5.51 -8.38 7.25
CA GLY A 22 4.99 -9.26 8.31
C GLY A 22 6.05 -9.92 9.20
N ARG A 23 7.33 -9.55 9.05
CA ARG A 23 8.45 -9.98 9.90
C ARG A 23 9.32 -8.79 10.27
N ARG A 24 9.79 -8.72 11.52
CA ARG A 24 10.71 -7.68 11.97
C ARG A 24 12.00 -7.66 11.14
N GLY A 25 12.40 -6.45 10.72
CA GLY A 25 13.59 -6.23 9.91
C GLY A 25 13.44 -6.59 8.43
N LEU A 26 12.20 -6.75 7.92
CA LEU A 26 11.93 -7.03 6.52
C LEU A 26 10.86 -6.11 5.94
N GLU A 27 11.13 -5.58 4.75
CA GLU A 27 10.23 -4.75 3.96
C GLU A 27 10.04 -5.35 2.57
N ILE A 28 8.92 -5.01 1.94
CA ILE A 28 8.64 -5.29 0.54
C ILE A 28 8.63 -3.95 -0.18
N ALA A 29 9.48 -3.85 -1.21
CA ALA A 29 9.40 -2.78 -2.20
C ALA A 29 8.49 -3.27 -3.34
N ILE A 30 7.44 -2.51 -3.64
CA ILE A 30 6.42 -2.91 -4.60
C ILE A 30 5.84 -1.68 -5.33
N ALA A 31 5.51 -1.85 -6.61
CA ALA A 31 4.75 -0.85 -7.34
C ALA A 31 3.39 -0.63 -6.67
N PRO A 32 2.93 0.63 -6.46
CA PRO A 32 1.63 0.91 -5.83
C PRO A 32 0.46 0.21 -6.54
N THR A 33 0.51 0.13 -7.87
CA THR A 33 -0.51 -0.52 -8.70
C THR A 33 -0.64 -2.01 -8.39
N ASP A 34 0.47 -2.70 -8.16
CA ASP A 34 0.48 -4.12 -7.81
C ASP A 34 -0.07 -4.35 -6.41
N LEU A 35 0.30 -3.50 -5.44
CA LEU A 35 -0.23 -3.58 -4.08
C LEU A 35 -1.76 -3.41 -4.06
N VAL A 36 -2.26 -2.36 -4.73
CA VAL A 36 -3.70 -2.07 -4.82
C VAL A 36 -4.45 -3.25 -5.45
N ARG A 37 -3.92 -3.81 -6.55
CA ARG A 37 -4.51 -4.97 -7.24
C ARG A 37 -4.49 -6.23 -6.38
N LEU A 38 -3.40 -6.52 -5.68
CA LEU A 38 -3.26 -7.71 -4.84
C LEU A 38 -4.26 -7.71 -3.66
N LEU A 39 -4.50 -6.52 -3.10
CA LEU A 39 -5.33 -6.32 -1.93
C LEU A 39 -6.80 -6.01 -2.25
N ASP A 40 -7.14 -5.78 -3.52
CA ASP A 40 -8.44 -5.22 -3.92
C ASP A 40 -8.73 -3.92 -3.13
N ALA A 41 -7.75 -3.03 -3.09
CA ALA A 41 -7.76 -1.86 -2.23
C ALA A 41 -8.41 -0.65 -2.90
N THR A 42 -9.03 0.21 -2.09
CA THR A 42 -9.52 1.53 -2.51
C THR A 42 -8.50 2.60 -2.17
N LYS A 43 -8.06 3.37 -3.17
CA LYS A 43 -7.27 4.58 -2.93
C LYS A 43 -8.18 5.74 -2.50
N THR A 44 -7.80 6.48 -1.46
CA THR A 44 -8.53 7.66 -0.97
C THR A 44 -7.64 8.51 -0.08
N ALA A 45 -7.85 9.82 -0.03
CA ALA A 45 -7.20 10.70 0.95
C ALA A 45 -7.57 10.28 2.39
N ILE A 46 -6.59 9.75 3.14
CA ILE A 46 -6.74 9.34 4.55
C ILE A 46 -5.57 9.80 5.42
N ALA A 47 -4.45 10.20 4.84
CA ALA A 47 -3.33 10.78 5.56
C ALA A 47 -3.69 12.18 6.07
N THR A 48 -3.25 12.48 7.29
CA THR A 48 -3.24 13.85 7.84
C THR A 48 -1.84 14.44 7.69
N PRO A 49 -1.72 15.77 7.54
CA PRO A 49 -0.43 16.45 7.55
C PRO A 49 0.43 16.15 8.79
#